data_AF-A0AAE1S169-F1
#
_entry.id   AF-A0AAE1S169-F1
#
_cell.length_a   1.000
_cell.length_b   1.000
_cell.length_c   1.000
_cell.angle_alpha   90.00
_cell.angle_beta   90.00
_cell.angle_gamma   90.00
#
_symmetry.space_group_name_H-M   'P 1'
#
loop_
_entity.id
_entity.type
_entity.pdbx_description
1 polymer ?
#
loop_
_entity_poly.entity_id
_entity_poly.type
_entity_poly.pdbx_seq_one_letter_code
_entity_poly.pdbx_strand_id
1 'polypeptide(L)'
;MGYPKSFSISGGMGAALLSKPELIHDILTTLRRNLDVPVTCKIRLLKSPHDTVELARQIERTGVTALAVHGRKVPDRPRDPAKWNEITDAALSIPVIANGDVF
;
A
#
# COMPACT_ATOMS: atom_id res chain seq x y z
N MET A 1 -3.12 -4.26 -2.27
CA MET A 1 -2.30 -3.71 -3.38
C MET A 1 -0.79 -3.94 -3.17
N GLY A 2 -0.35 -5.10 -2.66
CA GLY A 2 1.06 -5.31 -2.31
C GLY A 2 1.58 -6.73 -2.56
N TYR A 3 0.84 -7.56 -3.29
CA TYR A 3 1.25 -8.93 -3.59
C TYR A 3 2.19 -8.95 -4.81
N PRO A 4 3.45 -9.43 -4.69
CA PRO A 4 4.48 -9.24 -5.71
C PRO A 4 4.66 -10.43 -6.67
N LYS A 5 3.81 -11.48 -6.61
CA LYS A 5 3.99 -12.64 -7.48
C LYS A 5 3.73 -12.28 -8.94
N SER A 6 4.51 -12.92 -9.83
CA SER A 6 4.47 -12.69 -11.28
C SER A 6 3.06 -12.75 -11.86
N PHE A 7 2.26 -13.77 -11.52
CA PHE A 7 0.89 -13.91 -12.06
C PHE A 7 -0.03 -12.75 -11.67
N SER A 8 0.14 -12.20 -10.46
CA SER A 8 -0.63 -11.04 -9.99
C SER A 8 -0.19 -9.80 -10.74
N ILE A 9 1.11 -9.62 -10.92
CA ILE A 9 1.68 -8.47 -11.61
C ILE A 9 1.27 -8.49 -13.10
N SER A 10 1.38 -9.63 -13.77
CA SER A 10 0.97 -9.80 -15.17
C SER A 10 -0.52 -9.58 -15.38
N GLY A 11 -1.35 -9.92 -14.37
CA GLY A 11 -2.78 -9.63 -14.36
C GLY A 11 -3.14 -8.19 -13.99
N GLY A 12 -2.16 -7.29 -13.78
CA GLY A 12 -2.42 -5.90 -13.39
C GLY A 12 -2.92 -5.73 -11.95
N MET A 13 -2.77 -6.75 -11.11
CA MET A 13 -3.24 -6.80 -9.72
C MET A 13 -2.09 -6.69 -8.71
N GLY A 14 -2.44 -6.52 -7.44
CA GLY A 14 -1.46 -6.60 -6.35
C GLY A 14 -0.47 -5.44 -6.43
N ALA A 15 0.83 -5.75 -6.49
CA ALA A 15 1.88 -4.73 -6.56
C ALA A 15 1.92 -3.98 -7.90
N ALA A 16 1.31 -4.50 -8.97
CA ALA A 16 1.23 -3.78 -10.25
C ALA A 16 0.40 -2.49 -10.17
N LEU A 17 -0.49 -2.38 -9.20
CA LEU A 17 -1.29 -1.17 -8.97
C LEU A 17 -0.45 -0.01 -8.44
N LEU A 18 0.70 -0.28 -7.83
CA LEU A 18 1.55 0.75 -7.21
C LEU A 18 2.13 1.76 -8.21
N SER A 19 2.18 1.41 -9.50
CA SER A 19 2.56 2.33 -10.58
C SER A 19 1.35 3.04 -11.22
N LYS A 20 0.14 2.85 -10.69
CA LYS A 20 -1.12 3.41 -11.20
C LYS A 20 -1.94 4.06 -10.08
N PRO A 21 -1.50 5.20 -9.51
CA PRO A 21 -2.16 5.81 -8.35
C PRO A 21 -3.61 6.22 -8.62
N GLU A 22 -3.92 6.72 -9.83
CA GLU A 22 -5.30 7.04 -10.23
C GLU A 22 -6.22 5.82 -10.19
N LEU A 23 -5.74 4.68 -10.68
CA LEU A 23 -6.51 3.42 -10.63
C LEU A 23 -6.71 2.94 -9.17
N ILE A 24 -5.71 3.14 -8.31
CA ILE A 24 -5.85 2.87 -6.87
C ILE A 24 -6.97 3.73 -6.28
N HIS A 25 -6.97 5.03 -6.58
CA HIS A 25 -7.97 5.98 -6.11
C HIS A 25 -9.37 5.58 -6.57
N ASP A 26 -9.55 5.25 -7.85
CA ASP A 26 -10.83 4.84 -8.42
C ASP A 26 -11.38 3.57 -7.78
N ILE A 27 -10.51 2.56 -7.59
CA ILE A 27 -10.89 1.30 -6.92
C ILE A 27 -11.35 1.58 -5.50
N LEU A 28 -10.55 2.29 -4.71
CA LEU A 28 -10.85 2.52 -3.29
C LEU A 28 -12.08 3.39 -3.09
N THR A 29 -12.23 4.46 -3.88
CA THR A 29 -13.41 5.33 -3.84
C THR A 29 -14.67 4.56 -4.22
N THR A 30 -14.58 3.70 -5.25
CA THR A 30 -15.71 2.84 -5.66
C THR A 30 -16.08 1.86 -4.55
N LEU A 31 -15.11 1.22 -3.89
CA LEU A 31 -15.38 0.33 -2.76
C LEU A 31 -16.00 1.08 -1.59
N ARG A 32 -15.46 2.24 -1.21
CA ARG A 32 -15.97 3.05 -0.09
C ARG A 32 -17.38 3.57 -0.31
N ARG A 33 -17.77 3.86 -1.56
CA ARG A 33 -19.12 4.29 -1.90
C ARG A 33 -20.16 3.17 -1.85
N ASN A 34 -19.76 1.92 -2.09
CA ASN A 34 -20.69 0.80 -2.30
C ASN A 34 -20.69 -0.23 -1.17
N LEU A 35 -19.85 -0.08 -0.14
CA LEU A 35 -19.74 -1.01 0.97
C LEU A 35 -20.03 -0.31 2.29
N ASP A 36 -20.92 -0.90 3.08
CA ASP A 36 -21.24 -0.45 4.45
C ASP A 36 -20.21 -0.91 5.50
N VAL A 37 -19.24 -1.73 5.09
CA VAL A 37 -18.16 -2.21 5.94
C VAL A 37 -16.89 -1.36 5.76
N PRO A 38 -16.03 -1.26 6.80
CA PRO A 38 -14.73 -0.60 6.68
C PRO A 38 -13.88 -1.18 5.55
N VAL A 39 -13.39 -0.30 4.67
CA VAL A 39 -12.41 -0.65 3.64
C VAL A 39 -11.02 -0.27 4.14
N THR A 40 -10.06 -1.18 3.99
CA THR A 40 -8.64 -0.97 4.32
C THR A 40 -7.78 -1.23 3.09
N CYS A 41 -6.55 -0.70 3.09
CA CYS A 41 -5.60 -0.95 2.00
C CYS A 41 -4.28 -1.50 2.55
N LYS A 42 -3.61 -2.34 1.76
CA LYS A 42 -2.25 -2.83 2.04
C LYS A 42 -1.33 -2.62 0.85
N ILE A 43 -0.22 -1.93 1.06
CA ILE A 43 0.79 -1.60 0.05
C ILE A 43 2.19 -2.12 0.42
N ARG A 44 3.15 -1.89 -0.48
CA ARG A 44 4.59 -2.06 -0.30
C ARG A 44 5.27 -0.71 -0.44
N LEU A 45 6.51 -0.61 0.04
CA LEU A 45 7.34 0.57 -0.20
C LEU A 45 7.55 0.81 -1.71
N LEU A 46 7.55 2.09 -2.11
CA LEU A 46 7.93 2.51 -3.45
C LEU A 46 9.45 2.74 -3.53
N LYS A 47 9.91 3.28 -4.67
CA LYS A 47 11.35 3.51 -4.91
C LYS A 47 11.94 4.45 -3.85
N SER A 48 11.24 5.53 -3.53
CA SER A 48 11.61 6.48 -2.48
C SER A 48 10.58 6.51 -1.33
N PRO A 49 11.01 6.89 -0.11
CA PRO A 49 10.10 7.16 1.00
C PRO A 49 9.08 8.25 0.67
N HIS A 50 9.50 9.31 -0.02
CA HIS A 50 8.62 10.41 -0.45
C HIS A 50 7.45 9.90 -1.31
N ASP A 51 7.73 9.07 -2.33
CA ASP A 51 6.67 8.53 -3.20
C ASP A 51 5.71 7.65 -2.39
N THR A 52 6.22 6.91 -1.41
CA THR A 52 5.42 6.05 -0.53
C THR A 52 4.46 6.90 0.31
N VAL A 53 4.94 8.02 0.86
CA VAL A 53 4.13 8.97 1.64
C VAL A 53 3.06 9.63 0.77
N GLU A 54 3.40 10.06 -0.45
CA GLU A 54 2.42 10.68 -1.36
C GLU A 54 1.33 9.70 -1.78
N LEU A 55 1.68 8.46 -2.13
CA LEU A 55 0.69 7.41 -2.39
C LEU A 55 -0.19 7.14 -1.17
N ALA A 56 0.41 7.10 0.02
CA ALA A 56 -0.32 6.86 1.27
C ALA A 56 -1.35 7.98 1.56
N ARG A 57 -1.00 9.24 1.33
CA ARG A 57 -1.91 10.39 1.43
C ARG A 57 -3.05 10.33 0.40
N GLN A 58 -2.73 9.95 -0.84
CA GLN A 58 -3.77 9.75 -1.86
C GLN A 58 -4.74 8.64 -1.47
N ILE A 59 -4.23 7.52 -0.94
CA ILE A 59 -5.04 6.42 -0.43
C ILE A 59 -5.93 6.89 0.72
N GLU A 60 -5.39 7.63 1.70
CA GLU A 60 -6.18 8.17 2.81
C GLU A 60 -7.37 9.01 2.33
N ARG A 61 -7.17 9.88 1.33
CA ARG A 61 -8.22 10.75 0.77
C ARG A 61 -9.40 9.97 0.17
N THR A 62 -9.23 8.70 -0.17
CA THR A 62 -10.32 7.84 -0.66
C THR A 62 -11.28 7.41 0.46
N GLY A 63 -10.94 7.70 1.73
CA GLY A 63 -11.76 7.38 2.89
C GLY A 63 -11.56 5.94 3.41
N VAL A 64 -10.42 5.31 3.12
CA VAL A 64 -10.06 4.04 3.77
C VAL A 64 -9.87 4.25 5.27
N THR A 65 -10.16 3.21 6.04
CA THR A 65 -10.16 3.26 7.51
C THR A 65 -8.81 2.93 8.14
N ALA A 66 -7.93 2.24 7.41
CA ALA A 66 -6.56 1.95 7.82
C ALA A 66 -5.69 1.62 6.59
N LEU A 67 -4.38 1.84 6.74
CA LEU A 67 -3.37 1.51 5.74
C LEU A 67 -2.29 0.61 6.33
N ALA A 68 -2.10 -0.58 5.75
CA ALA A 68 -0.98 -1.43 6.07
C ALA A 68 0.18 -1.24 5.08
N VAL A 69 1.40 -1.08 5.57
CA VAL A 69 2.60 -0.90 4.75
C VAL A 69 3.57 -2.04 5.03
N HIS A 70 3.87 -2.83 4.00
CA HIS A 70 4.92 -3.82 4.11
C HIS A 70 6.28 -3.16 3.87
N GLY A 71 7.24 -3.32 4.79
CA GLY A 71 8.58 -2.70 4.78
C GLY A 71 9.50 -3.16 3.66
N ARG A 72 9.00 -3.81 2.63
CA ARG A 72 9.79 -4.21 1.46
C ARG A 72 9.22 -3.56 0.21
N LYS A 73 10.11 -3.25 -0.73
CA LYS A 73 9.79 -2.84 -2.09
C LYS A 73 9.30 -4.07 -2.88
N VAL A 74 8.77 -3.84 -4.07
CA VAL A 74 8.31 -4.93 -4.96
C VAL A 74 9.42 -5.93 -5.35
N PRO A 75 10.65 -5.49 -5.71
CA PRO A 75 11.70 -6.42 -6.13
C PRO A 75 12.40 -7.16 -4.98
N ASP A 76 12.22 -6.71 -3.73
CA ASP A 76 12.81 -7.32 -2.55
C ASP A 76 12.27 -8.75 -2.35
N ARG A 77 13.18 -9.67 -2.05
CA ARG A 77 12.91 -11.08 -1.76
C ARG A 77 12.67 -11.29 -0.26
N PRO A 78 12.11 -12.44 0.16
CA PRO A 78 11.90 -12.74 1.58
C PRO A 78 13.18 -12.68 2.44
N ARG A 79 14.36 -12.92 1.85
CA ARG A 79 15.66 -12.80 2.53
C ARG A 79 16.14 -11.37 2.73
N ASP A 80 15.61 -10.42 1.94
CA ASP A 80 16.00 -9.03 2.06
C ASP A 80 15.25 -8.43 3.25
N PRO A 81 15.91 -7.68 4.15
CA PRO A 81 15.28 -7.20 5.38
C PRO A 81 14.18 -6.16 5.11
N ALA A 82 13.15 -6.16 5.94
CA ALA A 82 12.15 -5.11 5.99
C ALA A 82 12.79 -3.79 6.47
N LYS A 83 12.60 -2.74 5.67
CA LYS A 83 13.13 -1.39 5.84
C LYS A 83 12.19 -0.60 6.74
N TRP A 84 12.15 -0.93 8.03
CA TRP A 84 11.27 -0.31 9.02
C TRP A 84 11.37 1.22 9.06
N ASN A 85 12.58 1.76 8.90
CA ASN A 85 12.85 3.19 8.85
C ASN A 85 12.26 3.91 7.61
N GLU A 86 11.83 3.17 6.58
CA GLU A 86 11.15 3.74 5.40
C GLU A 86 9.63 3.70 5.53
N ILE A 87 9.07 3.07 6.58
CA ILE A 87 7.62 3.02 6.84
C ILE A 87 7.14 4.29 7.58
N THR A 88 8.05 5.15 8.03
CA THR A 88 7.74 6.18 9.04
C THR A 88 7.03 7.42 8.51
N ASP A 89 6.06 7.86 9.31
CA ASP A 89 5.37 9.15 9.36
C ASP A 89 5.02 9.83 8.02
N ALA A 90 4.34 9.07 7.16
CA ALA A 90 3.23 9.69 6.46
C ALA A 90 2.24 10.12 7.56
N ALA A 91 2.23 11.40 7.93
CA ALA A 91 1.32 11.99 8.92
C ALA A 91 -0.13 11.86 8.46
N LEU A 92 -0.65 10.64 8.46
CA LEU A 92 -2.00 10.26 8.14
C LEU A 92 -2.82 10.34 9.42
N SER A 93 -4.07 10.75 9.27
CA SER A 93 -5.09 10.75 10.31
C SER A 93 -5.66 9.34 10.57
N ILE A 94 -5.41 8.39 9.65
CA ILE A 94 -5.84 6.99 9.79
C ILE A 94 -4.73 6.10 10.38
N PRO A 95 -5.07 5.01 11.09
CA PRO A 95 -4.08 4.05 11.58
C PRO A 95 -3.20 3.48 10.47
N VAL A 96 -1.88 3.50 10.71
CA VAL A 96 -0.88 2.87 9.85
C VAL A 96 -0.35 1.59 10.51
N ILE A 97 -0.48 0.46 9.81
CA ILE A 97 -0.07 -0.86 10.28
C ILE A 97 1.24 -1.24 9.59
N ALA A 98 2.35 -1.16 10.33
CA ALA A 98 3.65 -1.61 9.83
C ALA A 98 3.73 -3.15 9.76
N ASN A 99 4.33 -3.69 8.69
CA ASN A 99 4.37 -5.13 8.45
C ASN A 99 5.69 -5.60 7.82
N GLY A 100 6.20 -6.75 8.28
CA GLY A 100 7.34 -7.47 7.72
C GLY A 100 8.39 -7.74 8.79
N ASP A 101 8.88 -8.98 8.86
CA ASP A 101 9.95 -9.40 9.79
C ASP A 101 9.60 -9.23 11.28
N VAL A 102 8.33 -9.50 11.61
CA VAL A 102 7.84 -9.71 12.99
C VAL A 102 7.63 -11.22 13.15
N PHE A 103 8.31 -11.84 14.12
CA PHE A 103 8.32 -13.29 14.37
C PHE A 103 7.90 -13.61 15.80
#